data_AF-A0A834Y3L0-F1
#
_entry.id   AF-A0A834Y3L0-F1
#
_cell.length_a   1.000
_cell.length_b   1.000
_cell.length_c   1.000
_cell.angle_alpha   90.00
_cell.angle_beta   90.00
_cell.angle_gamma   90.00
#
_symmetry.space_group_name_H-M   'P 1'
#
loop_
_entity.id
_entity.type
_entity.pdbx_description
1 polymer ?
#
loop_
_entity_poly.entity_id
_entity_poly.type
_entity_poly.pdbx_seq_one_letter_code
_entity_poly.pdbx_strand_id
1 'polypeptide(L)'
;MFSTADALVSTGLAKLGYQYVNIDDCWAEIARDDKGNLVAKNSTFPSGIKALADYVHSKGLKLGIYSDAGYFTCSKKMPGSLGHEEQDAKTFASWGIDYLKYDNCNNDGSKPTVRYPIMTRALMKTARPIFFSLCEWGDLHPALWGAKMGNSWRTTNDISDTWDR
;
A
#
# COMPACT_ATOMS: atom_id res chain seq x y z
N MET A 1 -14.49 -2.93 6.32
CA MET A 1 -13.80 -3.68 5.24
C MET A 1 -14.45 -5.00 4.91
N PHE A 2 -14.83 -5.85 5.89
CA PHE A 2 -15.57 -7.09 5.59
C PHE A 2 -16.84 -6.84 4.78
N SER A 3 -17.66 -5.87 5.20
CA SER A 3 -18.86 -5.45 4.46
C SER A 3 -18.56 -4.95 3.04
N THR A 4 -17.42 -4.28 2.82
CA THR A 4 -17.00 -3.82 1.49
C THR A 4 -16.63 -4.99 0.58
N ALA A 5 -15.90 -5.98 1.10
CA ALA A 5 -15.58 -7.20 0.36
C ALA A 5 -16.85 -8.00 0.02
N ASP A 6 -17.77 -8.12 0.98
CA ASP A 6 -19.08 -8.74 0.75
C ASP A 6 -19.89 -7.98 -0.31
N ALA A 7 -19.89 -6.64 -0.27
CA ALA A 7 -20.60 -5.80 -1.23
C ALA A 7 -20.05 -5.97 -2.64
N LEU A 8 -18.72 -6.03 -2.83
CA LEU A 8 -18.12 -6.27 -4.14
C LEU A 8 -18.61 -7.59 -4.76
N VAL A 9 -18.76 -8.63 -3.95
CA VAL A 9 -19.28 -9.93 -4.40
C VAL A 9 -20.79 -9.87 -4.66
N SER A 10 -21.57 -9.39 -3.68
CA SER A 10 -23.04 -9.45 -3.72
C SER A 10 -23.66 -8.53 -4.77
N THR A 11 -23.04 -7.38 -5.03
CA THR A 11 -23.47 -6.45 -6.09
C THR A 11 -23.06 -6.90 -7.49
N GLY A 12 -22.19 -7.91 -7.61
CA GLY A 12 -21.68 -8.40 -8.88
C GLY A 12 -20.47 -7.65 -9.43
N LEU A 13 -19.97 -6.60 -8.75
CA LEU A 13 -18.77 -5.87 -9.17
C LEU A 13 -17.55 -6.78 -9.30
N ALA A 14 -17.39 -7.76 -8.40
CA ALA A 14 -16.32 -8.74 -8.48
C ALA A 14 -16.33 -9.51 -9.81
N LYS A 15 -17.52 -9.84 -10.35
CA LYS A 15 -17.68 -10.52 -11.65
C LYS A 15 -17.32 -9.62 -12.83
N LEU A 16 -17.33 -8.30 -12.64
CA LEU A 16 -16.91 -7.30 -13.63
C LEU A 16 -15.41 -6.97 -13.56
N GLY A 17 -14.66 -7.61 -12.66
CA GLY A 17 -13.20 -7.45 -12.55
C GLY A 17 -12.71 -6.56 -11.40
N TYR A 18 -13.62 -6.03 -10.55
CA TYR A 18 -13.23 -5.31 -9.34
C TYR A 18 -12.73 -6.29 -8.27
N GLN A 19 -11.41 -6.55 -8.27
CA GLN A 19 -10.81 -7.61 -7.47
C GLN A 19 -10.04 -7.12 -6.23
N TYR A 20 -9.61 -5.85 -6.20
CA TYR A 20 -8.77 -5.32 -5.12
C TYR A 20 -9.60 -4.54 -4.10
N VAL A 21 -9.43 -4.87 -2.82
CA VAL A 21 -9.93 -4.09 -1.68
C VAL A 21 -8.73 -3.48 -0.99
N ASN A 22 -8.52 -2.18 -1.17
CA ASN A 22 -7.30 -1.51 -0.73
C ASN A 22 -7.52 -0.72 0.56
N ILE A 23 -6.66 -0.95 1.55
CA ILE A 23 -6.52 -0.12 2.74
C ILE A 23 -5.63 1.07 2.40
N ASP A 24 -6.08 2.28 2.72
CA ASP A 24 -5.27 3.49 2.60
C ASP A 24 -4.62 3.87 3.94
N ASP A 25 -4.13 5.09 4.09
CA ASP A 25 -3.42 5.57 5.28
C ASP A 25 -4.20 5.36 6.61
N CYS A 26 -3.51 5.53 7.74
CA CYS A 26 -4.03 5.48 9.11
C CYS A 26 -4.40 4.09 9.65
N TRP A 27 -4.01 3.00 8.98
CA TRP A 27 -4.33 1.64 9.39
C TRP A 27 -3.43 1.09 10.51
N ALA A 28 -2.21 1.61 10.66
CA ALA A 28 -1.25 1.19 11.66
C ALA A 28 -1.27 2.06 12.93
N GLU A 29 -0.66 1.55 13.99
CA GLU A 29 -0.30 2.34 15.17
C GLU A 29 0.79 3.37 14.82
N ILE A 30 0.88 4.45 15.61
CA ILE A 30 1.87 5.51 15.40
C ILE A 30 3.31 5.02 15.62
N ALA A 31 3.49 4.02 16.46
CA ALA A 31 4.77 3.43 16.79
C ALA A 31 4.90 2.03 16.18
N ARG A 32 6.12 1.72 15.73
CA ARG A 32 6.54 0.35 15.43
C ARG A 32 6.65 -0.45 16.74
N ASP A 33 6.62 -1.77 16.66
CA ASP A 33 6.92 -2.63 17.81
C ASP A 33 8.40 -2.54 18.22
N ASP A 34 8.76 -3.24 19.29
CA ASP A 34 10.13 -3.33 19.83
C ASP A 34 11.15 -3.91 18.85
N LYS A 35 10.69 -4.60 17.80
CA LYS A 35 11.50 -5.17 16.72
C LYS A 35 11.50 -4.28 15.47
N GLY A 36 10.82 -3.14 15.50
CA GLY A 36 10.72 -2.22 14.37
C GLY A 36 9.66 -2.59 13.33
N ASN A 37 8.76 -3.55 13.59
CA ASN A 37 7.70 -3.89 12.65
C ASN A 37 6.54 -2.90 12.72
N LEU A 38 5.85 -2.72 11.59
CA LEU A 38 4.56 -2.04 11.56
C LEU A 38 3.52 -2.83 12.36
N VAL A 39 2.75 -2.13 13.19
CA VAL A 39 1.71 -2.73 14.03
C VAL A 39 0.35 -2.25 13.53
N ALA A 40 -0.56 -3.18 13.24
CA ALA A 40 -1.93 -2.83 12.86
C ALA A 40 -2.66 -2.18 14.03
N LYS A 41 -3.44 -1.12 13.78
CA LYS A 41 -4.19 -0.43 14.83
C LYS A 41 -5.22 -1.36 15.46
N ASN A 42 -5.04 -1.74 16.72
CA ASN A 42 -5.86 -2.80 17.34
C ASN A 42 -7.33 -2.39 17.48
N SER A 43 -7.61 -1.09 17.65
CA SER A 43 -8.98 -0.58 17.72
C SER A 43 -9.74 -0.67 16.39
N THR A 44 -9.03 -0.77 15.26
CA THR A 44 -9.62 -0.86 13.91
C THR A 44 -9.51 -2.26 13.33
N PHE A 45 -8.39 -2.94 13.59
CA PHE A 45 -8.09 -4.30 13.14
C PHE A 45 -7.80 -5.20 14.34
N PRO A 46 -8.80 -5.50 15.21
CA PRO A 46 -8.59 -6.28 16.43
C PRO A 46 -8.14 -7.72 16.17
N SER A 47 -8.37 -8.23 14.96
CA SER A 47 -7.88 -9.55 14.50
C SER A 47 -6.61 -9.45 13.64
N GLY A 48 -6.07 -8.25 13.46
CA GLY A 48 -4.91 -7.96 12.61
C GLY A 48 -5.21 -7.98 11.11
N ILE A 49 -4.22 -7.54 10.33
CA ILE A 49 -4.31 -7.46 8.86
C ILE A 49 -4.34 -8.84 8.20
N LYS A 50 -3.63 -9.82 8.74
CA LYS A 50 -3.63 -11.18 8.18
C LYS A 50 -5.04 -11.81 8.19
N ALA A 51 -5.77 -11.69 9.30
CA ALA A 51 -7.14 -12.22 9.37
C ALA A 51 -8.06 -11.54 8.34
N LEU A 52 -7.84 -10.25 8.09
CA LEU A 52 -8.55 -9.53 7.04
C LEU A 52 -8.15 -10.00 5.64
N ALA A 53 -6.87 -10.25 5.38
CA ALA A 53 -6.40 -10.80 4.11
C ALA A 53 -7.01 -12.18 3.84
N ASP A 54 -6.94 -13.08 4.84
CA ASP A 54 -7.52 -14.43 4.76
C ASP A 54 -9.03 -14.36 4.42
N TYR A 55 -9.76 -13.44 5.06
CA TYR A 55 -11.19 -13.23 4.76
C TYR A 55 -11.40 -12.70 3.33
N VAL A 56 -10.65 -11.69 2.89
CA VAL A 56 -10.76 -11.13 1.54
C VAL A 56 -10.44 -12.20 0.48
N HIS A 57 -9.41 -13.02 0.71
CA HIS A 57 -9.07 -14.15 -0.17
C HIS A 57 -10.17 -15.21 -0.22
N SER A 58 -10.84 -15.49 0.91
CA SER A 58 -11.98 -16.43 0.94
C SER A 58 -13.16 -16.01 0.05
N LYS A 59 -13.22 -14.71 -0.31
CA LYS A 59 -14.20 -14.13 -1.22
C LYS A 59 -13.73 -14.11 -2.68
N GLY A 60 -12.55 -14.64 -2.98
CA GLY A 60 -11.91 -14.57 -4.30
C GLY A 60 -11.38 -13.19 -4.66
N LEU A 61 -11.25 -12.29 -3.67
CA LEU A 61 -10.73 -10.93 -3.82
C LEU A 61 -9.26 -10.87 -3.37
N LYS A 62 -8.63 -9.72 -3.58
CA LYS A 62 -7.24 -9.41 -3.21
C LYS A 62 -7.19 -8.23 -2.25
N LEU A 63 -6.29 -8.26 -1.28
CA LEU A 63 -6.13 -7.19 -0.29
C LEU A 63 -4.94 -6.30 -0.63
N GLY A 64 -5.18 -4.99 -0.70
CA GLY A 64 -4.11 -3.99 -0.77
C GLY A 64 -3.87 -3.29 0.55
N ILE A 65 -2.64 -2.81 0.71
CA ILE A 65 -2.21 -1.99 1.85
C ILE A 65 -1.51 -0.72 1.35
N TYR A 66 -1.30 0.21 2.27
CA TYR A 66 -0.66 1.49 2.04
C TYR A 66 0.59 1.66 2.90
N SER A 67 1.62 2.25 2.32
CA SER A 67 2.74 2.85 3.05
C SER A 67 3.29 4.03 2.26
N ASP A 68 4.38 4.62 2.75
CA ASP A 68 5.02 5.80 2.19
C ASP A 68 6.53 5.56 2.04
N ALA A 69 7.11 6.10 0.98
CA ALA A 69 8.55 6.24 0.78
C ALA A 69 9.16 7.37 1.63
N GLY A 70 8.64 7.58 2.84
CA GLY A 70 9.11 8.57 3.81
C GLY A 70 9.17 8.01 5.22
N TYR A 71 9.59 8.83 6.19
CA TYR A 71 9.67 8.44 7.61
C TYR A 71 8.29 8.29 8.24
N PHE A 72 7.32 9.07 7.78
CA PHE A 72 5.92 9.04 8.17
C PHE A 72 5.03 9.09 6.93
N THR A 73 3.84 8.51 7.01
CA THR A 73 2.86 8.64 5.94
C THR A 73 2.34 10.07 5.82
N CYS A 74 1.63 10.39 4.73
CA CYS A 74 1.08 11.72 4.49
C CYS A 74 0.26 12.28 5.66
N SER A 75 -0.55 11.45 6.34
CA SER A 75 -1.31 11.87 7.53
C SER A 75 -0.44 12.12 8.79
N LYS A 76 0.80 11.62 8.79
CA LYS A 76 1.70 11.54 9.96
C LYS A 76 1.11 10.78 11.14
N LYS A 77 0.12 9.90 10.90
CA LYS A 77 -0.54 9.08 11.92
C LYS A 77 0.02 7.66 12.04
N MET A 78 0.91 7.28 11.13
CA MET A 78 1.66 6.03 11.19
C MET A 78 3.05 6.18 10.55
N PRO A 79 4.00 5.28 10.88
CA PRO A 79 5.32 5.25 10.24
C PRO A 79 5.19 5.00 8.74
N GLY A 80 6.05 5.64 7.95
CA GLY A 80 6.33 5.23 6.58
C GLY A 80 7.38 4.13 6.56
N SER A 81 7.78 3.68 5.37
CA SER A 81 8.72 2.56 5.19
C SER A 81 10.13 2.97 4.80
N LEU A 82 10.46 4.25 4.73
CA LEU A 82 11.82 4.70 4.38
C LEU A 82 12.85 4.15 5.38
N GLY A 83 13.82 3.38 4.88
CA GLY A 83 14.83 2.70 5.69
C GLY A 83 14.39 1.38 6.34
N HIS A 84 13.11 0.99 6.18
CA HIS A 84 12.53 -0.26 6.69
C HIS A 84 11.95 -1.14 5.56
N GLU A 85 12.29 -0.87 4.31
CA GLU A 85 11.59 -1.43 3.14
C GLU A 85 11.63 -2.97 3.12
N GLU A 86 12.79 -3.59 3.41
CA GLU A 86 12.90 -5.05 3.46
C GLU A 86 12.09 -5.68 4.59
N GLN A 87 12.02 -5.02 5.75
CA GLN A 87 11.26 -5.49 6.90
C GLN A 87 9.75 -5.36 6.66
N ASP A 88 9.33 -4.23 6.13
CA ASP A 88 7.93 -3.94 5.84
C ASP A 88 7.42 -4.82 4.70
N ALA A 89 8.20 -5.01 3.63
CA ALA A 89 7.85 -5.93 2.55
C ALA A 89 7.65 -7.37 3.06
N LYS A 90 8.54 -7.86 3.94
CA LYS A 90 8.37 -9.19 4.59
C LYS A 90 7.10 -9.24 5.44
N THR A 91 6.81 -8.18 6.18
CA THR A 91 5.60 -8.06 6.99
C THR A 91 4.35 -8.15 6.11
N PHE A 92 4.27 -7.36 5.03
CA PHE A 92 3.16 -7.38 4.07
C PHE A 92 2.98 -8.75 3.42
N ALA A 93 4.08 -9.38 2.98
CA ALA A 93 4.05 -10.72 2.42
C ALA A 93 3.54 -11.75 3.44
N SER A 94 3.97 -11.67 4.70
CA SER A 94 3.53 -12.57 5.78
C SER A 94 2.05 -12.44 6.11
N TRP A 95 1.48 -11.25 5.94
CA TRP A 95 0.05 -11.00 6.13
C TRP A 95 -0.80 -11.38 4.91
N GLY A 96 -0.19 -11.72 3.77
CA GLY A 96 -0.91 -12.06 2.56
C GLY A 96 -1.37 -10.86 1.74
N ILE A 97 -0.68 -9.72 1.82
CA ILE A 97 -0.99 -8.56 0.97
C ILE A 97 -0.73 -8.86 -0.50
N ASP A 98 -1.57 -8.34 -1.38
CA ASP A 98 -1.52 -8.53 -2.85
C ASP A 98 -1.19 -7.24 -3.61
N TYR A 99 -1.29 -6.09 -2.94
CA TYR A 99 -1.13 -4.77 -3.54
C TYR A 99 -0.53 -3.80 -2.52
N LEU A 100 0.45 -3.00 -2.94
CA LEU A 100 0.99 -1.90 -2.14
C LEU A 100 0.83 -0.59 -2.90
N LYS A 101 0.04 0.34 -2.34
CA LYS A 101 0.11 1.77 -2.68
C LYS A 101 1.29 2.36 -1.90
N TYR A 102 2.22 3.01 -2.59
CA TYR A 102 3.44 3.54 -2.00
C TYR A 102 3.61 5.02 -2.28
N ASP A 103 3.30 5.83 -1.27
CA ASP A 103 3.25 7.28 -1.33
C ASP A 103 4.64 7.93 -1.23
N ASN A 104 4.68 9.27 -1.24
CA ASN A 104 5.91 10.04 -1.37
C ASN A 104 6.07 11.18 -0.33
N CYS A 105 5.26 11.23 0.73
CA CYS A 105 5.32 12.28 1.75
C CYS A 105 6.49 12.10 2.74
N ASN A 106 6.84 13.16 3.48
CA ASN A 106 7.80 13.12 4.61
C ASN A 106 9.09 12.32 4.37
N ASN A 107 9.63 12.41 3.16
CA ASN A 107 10.89 11.80 2.78
C ASN A 107 12.10 12.65 3.23
N ASP A 108 13.31 12.13 3.02
CA ASP A 108 14.59 12.76 3.38
C ASP A 108 15.12 13.76 2.32
N GLY A 109 14.27 14.18 1.37
CA GLY A 109 14.65 15.01 0.22
C GLY A 109 15.29 14.21 -0.93
N SER A 110 15.49 12.91 -0.79
CA SER A 110 15.95 12.07 -1.90
C SER A 110 14.85 11.88 -2.94
N LYS A 111 15.28 11.74 -4.20
CA LYS A 111 14.38 11.63 -5.35
C LYS A 111 13.60 10.31 -5.34
N PRO A 112 12.37 10.27 -5.88
CA PRO A 112 11.61 9.03 -6.02
C PRO A 112 12.37 7.96 -6.82
N THR A 113 13.16 8.37 -7.82
CA THR A 113 14.03 7.47 -8.60
C THR A 113 15.13 6.78 -7.78
N VAL A 114 15.36 7.20 -6.54
CA VAL A 114 16.29 6.57 -5.58
C VAL A 114 15.53 5.67 -4.60
N ARG A 115 14.40 6.14 -4.06
CA ARG A 115 13.63 5.44 -3.02
C ARG A 115 12.76 4.29 -3.54
N TYR A 116 11.99 4.51 -4.61
CA TYR A 116 11.10 3.48 -5.16
C TYR A 116 11.81 2.19 -5.61
N PRO A 117 13.01 2.23 -6.22
CA PRO A 117 13.77 1.01 -6.52
C PRO A 117 14.11 0.15 -5.29
N ILE A 118 14.25 0.77 -4.10
CA ILE A 118 14.55 0.04 -2.86
C ILE A 118 13.34 -0.83 -2.47
N MET A 119 12.15 -0.23 -2.39
CA MET A 119 10.92 -0.98 -2.12
C MET A 119 10.61 -2.01 -3.22
N THR A 120 10.86 -1.68 -4.48
CA THR A 120 10.74 -2.64 -5.60
C THR A 120 11.54 -3.90 -5.33
N ARG A 121 12.84 -3.75 -5.01
CA ARG A 121 13.71 -4.89 -4.69
C ARG A 121 13.28 -5.62 -3.43
N ALA A 122 12.82 -4.90 -2.41
CA ALA A 122 12.31 -5.49 -1.18
C ALA A 122 11.09 -6.40 -1.45
N LEU A 123 10.12 -5.94 -2.23
CA LEU A 123 8.96 -6.73 -2.64
C LEU A 123 9.36 -7.94 -3.49
N MET A 124 10.26 -7.77 -4.45
CA MET A 124 10.77 -8.87 -5.30
C MET A 124 11.54 -9.95 -4.51
N LYS A 125 12.15 -9.60 -3.38
CA LYS A 125 12.80 -10.55 -2.48
C LYS A 125 11.80 -11.37 -1.67
N THR A 126 10.53 -10.97 -1.62
CA THR A 126 9.48 -11.77 -0.99
C THR A 126 9.03 -12.88 -1.95
N ALA A 127 8.59 -14.02 -1.40
CA ALA A 127 8.03 -15.10 -2.20
C ALA A 127 6.57 -14.87 -2.63
N ARG A 128 6.01 -13.68 -2.36
CA ARG A 128 4.62 -13.32 -2.65
C ARG A 128 4.57 -12.24 -3.73
N PRO A 129 3.89 -12.46 -4.87
CA PRO A 129 3.64 -11.41 -5.84
C PRO A 129 2.77 -10.30 -5.21
N ILE A 130 3.30 -9.08 -5.15
CA ILE A 130 2.60 -7.90 -4.65
C ILE A 130 2.59 -6.86 -5.77
N PHE A 131 1.39 -6.45 -6.21
CA PHE A 131 1.22 -5.39 -7.19
C PHE A 131 1.72 -4.07 -6.61
N PHE A 132 2.68 -3.42 -7.25
CA PHE A 132 3.31 -2.22 -6.73
C PHE A 132 2.83 -0.95 -7.44
N SER A 133 2.17 -0.07 -6.70
CA SER A 133 1.56 1.16 -7.21
C SER A 133 2.27 2.39 -6.66
N LEU A 134 2.94 3.12 -7.54
CA LEU A 134 3.72 4.30 -7.20
C LEU A 134 2.81 5.53 -7.08
N CYS A 135 2.97 6.29 -6.00
CA CYS A 135 2.17 7.47 -5.71
C CYS A 135 3.07 8.66 -5.39
N GLU A 136 3.83 9.12 -6.39
CA GLU A 136 4.69 10.32 -6.28
C GLU A 136 4.11 11.56 -7.00
N TRP A 137 2.87 11.46 -7.47
CA TRP A 137 2.07 12.53 -8.08
C TRP A 137 2.55 13.08 -9.44
N GLY A 138 3.38 12.34 -10.16
CA GLY A 138 4.00 12.76 -11.42
C GLY A 138 5.40 13.37 -11.25
N ASP A 139 5.95 13.37 -10.04
CA ASP A 139 7.27 13.89 -9.71
C ASP A 139 8.37 13.17 -10.50
N LEU A 140 9.20 13.96 -11.20
CA LEU A 140 10.23 13.46 -12.12
C LEU A 140 9.69 12.56 -13.25
N HIS A 141 8.45 12.78 -13.69
CA HIS A 141 7.87 12.14 -14.89
C HIS A 141 7.94 10.60 -14.85
N PRO A 142 7.16 9.92 -13.99
CA PRO A 142 7.18 8.46 -13.83
C PRO A 142 6.93 7.68 -15.11
N ALA A 143 6.30 8.28 -16.13
CA ALA A 143 6.18 7.65 -17.45
C ALA A 143 7.54 7.24 -18.04
N LEU A 144 8.64 7.89 -17.66
CA LEU A 144 9.99 7.59 -18.15
C LEU A 144 10.71 6.46 -17.38
N TRP A 145 10.27 6.15 -16.15
CA TRP A 145 11.03 5.25 -15.27
C TRP A 145 10.18 4.26 -14.45
N GLY A 146 8.92 4.59 -14.16
CA GLY A 146 8.00 3.84 -13.30
C GLY A 146 7.74 2.42 -13.77
N ALA A 147 7.72 2.17 -15.09
CA ALA A 147 7.51 0.83 -15.66
C ALA A 147 8.58 -0.19 -15.25
N LYS A 148 9.79 0.26 -14.90
CA LYS A 148 10.86 -0.62 -14.41
C LYS A 148 10.78 -0.86 -12.90
N MET A 149 9.98 -0.07 -12.18
CA MET A 149 9.91 -0.06 -10.72
C MET A 149 8.62 -0.70 -10.22
N GLY A 150 7.47 -0.43 -10.83
CA GLY A 150 6.20 -1.02 -10.41
C GLY A 150 5.22 -1.23 -11.54
N ASN A 151 4.01 -1.63 -11.16
CA ASN A 151 2.97 -2.04 -12.09
C ASN A 151 2.06 -0.89 -12.51
N SER A 152 2.03 0.20 -11.74
CA SER A 152 1.34 1.44 -12.08
C SER A 152 1.96 2.63 -11.37
N TRP A 153 1.72 3.84 -11.86
CA TRP A 153 2.12 5.08 -11.21
C TRP A 153 1.03 6.15 -11.35
N ARG A 154 0.92 6.99 -10.32
CA ARG A 154 0.15 8.24 -10.38
C ARG A 154 0.83 9.20 -11.38
N THR A 155 0.00 9.93 -12.13
CA THR A 155 0.48 10.92 -13.11
C THR A 155 0.22 12.37 -12.67
N THR A 156 -0.54 12.55 -11.59
CA THR A 156 -0.97 13.86 -11.06
C THR A 156 -1.14 13.81 -9.54
N ASN A 157 -1.28 15.00 -8.94
CA ASN A 157 -1.79 15.20 -7.59
C ASN A 157 -3.19 14.59 -7.38
N ASP A 158 -3.62 14.54 -6.12
CA ASP A 158 -4.90 13.92 -5.72
C ASP A 158 -6.08 14.64 -6.34
N ILE A 159 -7.00 13.89 -6.95
CA ILE A 159 -8.25 14.41 -7.49
C ILE A 159 -9.13 15.01 -6.37
N SER A 160 -10.01 15.96 -6.70
CA SER A 160 -11.13 16.36 -5.84
C SER A 160 -12.45 16.21 -6.58
N ASP A 161 -13.54 16.15 -5.83
CA ASP A 161 -14.91 16.12 -6.37
C ASP A 161 -15.33 17.47 -6.94
N THR A 162 -14.66 17.87 -8.03
CA THR A 162 -14.81 19.14 -8.73
C THR A 162 -14.52 18.93 -10.20
N TRP A 163 -15.42 19.35 -11.08
CA TRP A 163 -15.27 19.19 -12.54
C TRP A 163 -14.19 20.10 -13.13
N ASP A 164 -14.07 21.34 -12.65
CA ASP A 164 -13.32 22.42 -13.29
C ASP A 164 -11.82 22.47 -12.90
N ARG A 165 -11.21 21.33 -12.60
CA ARG A 165 -9.80 21.28 -12.20
C ARG A 165 -8.82 21.44 -13.36
#